data_AF-A0A957JZZ4-F1
#
_entry.id   AF-A0A957JZZ4-F1
#
_cell.length_a   1.000
_cell.length_b   1.000
_cell.length_c   1.000
_cell.angle_alpha   90.00
_cell.angle_beta   90.00
_cell.angle_gamma   90.00
#
_symmetry.space_group_name_H-M   'P 1'
#
loop_
_entity.id
_entity.type
_entity.pdbx_description
1 polymer ?
#
loop_
_entity_poly.entity_id
_entity_poly.type
_entity_poly.pdbx_seq_one_letter_code
_entity_poly.pdbx_strand_id
1 'polypeptide(L)'
;CIYKRGGQLIADVVEIDSFQVALTSWLGAGYFARRRTELLCLGAGGAATALLAYLGTVAAPADRPVTFTLVDRDPERLAHKEGLLARLPPLNFVIKLVEVGAGEPLDGLVAGLPAGSLIVNATGMGKDLPGSPLSEAVQWPLEAAVWELNYRGELLFLHQAGRQMNTRRLQLQDGWTLFCAGWAASVGRVFDQPLLGDPFATLCDLARTAVVR
;
A
#
# COMPACT_ATOMS: atom_id res chain seq x y z
N CYS A 1 11.99 12.41 -0.80
CA CYS A 1 12.82 13.11 -1.81
C CYS A 1 13.68 14.20 -1.14
N ILE A 2 14.77 14.61 -1.79
CA ILE A 2 15.59 15.75 -1.37
C ILE A 2 15.65 16.72 -2.56
N TYR A 3 15.38 18.01 -2.33
CA TYR A 3 15.42 19.05 -3.36
C TYR A 3 15.98 20.36 -2.82
N LYS A 4 16.35 21.28 -3.72
CA LYS A 4 16.91 22.58 -3.38
C LYS A 4 15.88 23.69 -3.62
N ARG A 5 15.69 24.59 -2.64
CA ARG A 5 14.82 25.77 -2.79
C ARG A 5 15.35 26.93 -1.96
N GLY A 6 15.40 28.13 -2.55
CA GLY A 6 15.89 29.31 -1.84
C GLY A 6 17.29 29.14 -1.24
N GLY A 7 18.17 28.36 -1.88
CA GLY A 7 19.50 28.05 -1.36
C GLY A 7 19.57 26.96 -0.29
N GLN A 8 18.44 26.43 0.18
CA GLN A 8 18.37 25.38 1.19
C GLN A 8 18.16 24.00 0.56
N LEU A 9 18.69 22.95 1.21
CA LEU A 9 18.32 21.57 0.93
C LEU A 9 17.16 21.17 1.84
N ILE A 10 16.08 20.69 1.24
CA ILE A 10 14.85 20.28 1.92
C ILE A 10 14.67 18.78 1.72
N ALA A 11 14.45 18.06 2.82
CA ALA A 11 14.07 16.65 2.80
C ALA A 11 12.55 16.54 3.04
N ASP A 12 11.87 15.77 2.20
CA ASP A 12 10.41 15.64 2.18
C ASP A 12 10.01 14.18 1.96
N VAL A 13 8.87 13.75 2.49
CA VAL A 13 8.36 12.36 2.37
C VAL A 13 7.12 12.37 1.50
N VAL A 14 7.35 12.30 0.19
CA VAL A 14 6.31 12.42 -0.84
C VAL A 14 5.49 11.15 -1.03
N GLU A 15 5.95 10.03 -0.46
CA GLU A 15 5.23 8.75 -0.50
C GLU A 15 3.86 8.86 0.19
N ILE A 16 3.72 9.73 1.20
CA ILE A 16 2.44 9.97 1.90
C ILE A 16 1.39 10.49 0.91
N ASP A 17 1.73 11.53 0.14
CA ASP A 17 0.86 12.11 -0.89
C ASP A 17 0.51 11.07 -1.96
N SER A 18 1.48 10.20 -2.29
CA SER A 18 1.33 9.18 -3.31
C SER A 18 0.35 8.08 -2.90
N PHE A 19 0.41 7.63 -1.63
CA PHE A 19 -0.56 6.69 -1.07
C PHE A 19 -1.96 7.29 -1.01
N GLN A 20 -2.09 8.58 -0.66
CA GLN A 20 -3.38 9.27 -0.69
C GLN A 20 -4.00 9.19 -2.08
N VAL A 21 -3.26 9.59 -3.13
CA VAL A 21 -3.76 9.59 -4.51
C VAL A 21 -4.12 8.17 -4.96
N ALA A 22 -3.24 7.20 -4.73
CA ALA A 22 -3.45 5.83 -5.19
C ALA A 22 -4.65 5.16 -4.51
N LEU A 23 -4.82 5.31 -3.18
CA LEU A 23 -5.96 4.73 -2.47
C LEU A 23 -7.27 5.43 -2.80
N THR A 24 -7.30 6.76 -2.79
CA THR A 24 -8.56 7.50 -2.97
C THR A 24 -9.08 7.45 -4.40
N SER A 25 -8.19 7.38 -5.40
CA SER A 25 -8.61 7.22 -6.81
C SER A 25 -9.17 5.83 -7.11
N TRP A 26 -8.71 4.80 -6.39
CA TRP A 26 -9.16 3.43 -6.60
C TRP A 26 -10.35 3.05 -5.71
N LEU A 27 -10.24 3.19 -4.39
CA LEU A 27 -11.24 2.74 -3.41
C LEU A 27 -12.33 3.78 -3.13
N GLY A 28 -12.09 5.03 -3.54
CA GLY A 28 -12.90 6.18 -3.19
C GLY A 28 -12.70 6.61 -1.73
N ALA A 29 -13.02 7.87 -1.43
CA ALA A 29 -13.10 8.35 -0.06
C ALA A 29 -14.17 7.56 0.74
N GLY A 30 -13.96 7.36 2.04
CA GLY A 30 -14.88 6.69 2.95
C GLY A 30 -14.87 5.16 2.86
N TYR A 31 -13.86 4.55 2.24
CA TYR A 31 -13.79 3.10 2.05
C TYR A 31 -13.89 2.33 3.37
N PHE A 32 -13.07 2.71 4.36
CA PHE A 32 -13.04 2.08 5.67
C PHE A 32 -14.23 2.55 6.52
N ALA A 33 -14.63 3.82 6.39
CA ALA A 33 -15.79 4.37 7.11
C ALA A 33 -17.08 3.57 6.83
N ARG A 34 -17.32 3.21 5.56
CA ARG A 34 -18.52 2.47 5.14
C ARG A 34 -18.51 0.99 5.51
N ARG A 35 -17.32 0.38 5.61
CA ARG A 35 -17.17 -1.08 5.77
C ARG A 35 -16.79 -1.51 7.19
N ARG A 36 -16.18 -0.61 7.97
CA ARG A 36 -15.56 -0.90 9.28
C ARG A 36 -14.71 -2.17 9.23
N THR A 37 -13.78 -2.20 8.29
CA THR A 37 -12.99 -3.38 7.92
C THR A 37 -11.52 -3.21 8.28
N GLU A 38 -10.69 -4.20 7.98
CA GLU A 38 -9.28 -4.25 8.40
C GLU A 38 -8.33 -4.04 7.21
N LEU A 39 -7.06 -3.80 7.54
CA LEU A 39 -5.96 -3.72 6.61
C LEU A 39 -4.88 -4.72 7.02
N LEU A 40 -4.51 -5.63 6.11
CA LEU A 40 -3.37 -6.52 6.25
C LEU A 40 -2.29 -6.13 5.24
N CYS A 41 -1.08 -5.87 5.70
CA CYS A 41 0.05 -5.56 4.85
C CYS A 41 1.15 -6.61 5.04
N LEU A 42 1.41 -7.37 3.97
CA LEU A 42 2.46 -8.35 3.90
C LEU A 42 3.76 -7.64 3.54
N GLY A 43 4.70 -7.62 4.47
CA GLY A 43 5.89 -6.78 4.45
C GLY A 43 5.73 -5.54 5.34
N ALA A 44 6.72 -5.29 6.18
CA ALA A 44 6.88 -4.08 6.98
C ALA A 44 8.07 -3.26 6.45
N GLY A 45 8.24 -3.15 5.13
CA GLY A 45 9.29 -2.33 4.52
C GLY A 45 8.98 -0.82 4.53
N GLY A 46 9.76 -0.04 3.78
CA GLY A 46 9.55 1.41 3.65
C GLY A 46 8.17 1.79 3.09
N ALA A 47 7.64 1.03 2.13
CA ALA A 47 6.30 1.26 1.57
C ALA A 47 5.21 1.08 2.63
N ALA A 48 5.32 0.05 3.47
CA ALA A 48 4.40 -0.18 4.58
C ALA A 48 4.49 0.92 5.65
N THR A 49 5.70 1.42 5.93
CA THR A 49 5.90 2.59 6.80
C THR A 49 5.22 3.84 6.24
N ALA A 50 5.34 4.11 4.94
CA ALA A 50 4.70 5.25 4.31
C ALA A 50 3.16 5.13 4.31
N LEU A 51 2.62 3.93 4.09
CA LEU A 51 1.18 3.64 4.23
C LEU A 51 0.69 3.90 5.67
N LEU A 52 1.44 3.44 6.68
CA LEU A 52 1.15 3.72 8.09
C LEU A 52 1.19 5.21 8.39
N ALA A 53 2.20 5.94 7.89
CA ALA A 53 2.30 7.38 8.05
C ALA A 53 1.09 8.10 7.44
N TYR A 54 0.72 7.76 6.19
CA TYR A 54 -0.47 8.28 5.52
C TYR A 54 -1.73 8.07 6.36
N LEU A 55 -1.97 6.84 6.83
CA LEU A 55 -3.15 6.54 7.65
C LEU A 55 -3.14 7.29 8.98
N GLY A 56 -1.97 7.46 9.60
CA GLY A 56 -1.84 8.14 10.89
C GLY A 56 -1.98 9.66 10.80
N THR A 57 -1.48 10.29 9.73
CA THR A 57 -1.31 11.76 9.68
C THR A 57 -2.22 12.47 8.68
N VAL A 58 -2.62 11.81 7.59
CA VAL A 58 -3.36 12.45 6.48
C VAL A 58 -4.77 11.89 6.33
N ALA A 59 -4.95 10.57 6.40
CA ALA A 59 -6.27 9.95 6.26
C ALA A 59 -7.23 10.46 7.34
N ALA A 60 -8.46 10.77 6.94
CA ALA A 60 -9.51 11.22 7.84
C ALA A 60 -9.71 10.20 8.97
N PRO A 61 -9.78 10.59 10.25
CA PRO A 61 -9.93 9.65 11.36
C PRO A 61 -11.09 8.67 11.19
N ALA A 62 -12.21 9.11 10.63
CA ALA A 62 -13.38 8.27 10.38
C ALA A 62 -13.19 7.25 9.24
N ASP A 63 -12.18 7.43 8.39
CA ASP A 63 -11.90 6.60 7.21
C ASP A 63 -10.56 5.85 7.33
N ARG A 64 -10.32 5.29 8.52
CA ARG A 64 -9.16 4.43 8.83
C ARG A 64 -9.65 3.00 9.09
N PRO A 65 -8.82 1.98 8.85
CA PRO A 65 -9.18 0.60 9.17
C PRO A 65 -9.43 0.44 10.68
N VAL A 66 -10.16 -0.61 11.08
CA VAL A 66 -10.33 -0.96 12.50
C VAL A 66 -9.01 -1.49 13.07
N THR A 67 -8.37 -2.37 12.31
CA THR A 67 -7.07 -2.96 12.61
C THR A 67 -6.17 -2.81 11.39
N PHE A 68 -4.93 -2.37 11.59
CA PHE A 68 -3.85 -2.46 10.62
C PHE A 68 -2.83 -3.50 11.13
N THR A 69 -2.79 -4.66 10.47
CA THR A 69 -1.81 -5.72 10.72
C THR A 69 -0.64 -5.61 9.74
N LEU A 70 0.58 -5.48 10.27
CA LEU A 70 1.83 -5.50 9.53
C LEU A 70 2.55 -6.81 9.81
N VAL A 71 2.85 -7.55 8.74
CA VAL A 71 3.53 -8.85 8.83
C VAL A 71 4.92 -8.73 8.22
N ASP A 72 5.96 -9.17 8.91
CA ASP A 72 7.28 -9.30 8.31
C ASP A 72 8.05 -10.46 8.95
N ARG A 73 8.98 -11.05 8.20
CA ARG A 73 9.89 -12.09 8.71
C ARG A 73 11.11 -11.51 9.41
N ASP A 74 11.35 -10.21 9.19
CA ASP A 74 12.49 -9.48 9.72
C ASP A 74 12.07 -8.76 11.03
N PRO A 75 12.50 -9.26 12.20
CA PRO A 75 12.13 -8.66 13.48
C PRO A 75 12.67 -7.24 13.65
N GLU A 76 13.80 -6.89 13.02
CA GLU A 76 14.34 -5.52 13.09
C GLU A 76 13.41 -4.52 12.41
N ARG A 77 12.78 -4.95 11.30
CA ARG A 77 11.76 -4.11 10.65
C ARG A 77 10.57 -3.89 11.56
N LEU A 78 10.09 -4.90 12.27
CA LEU A 78 8.95 -4.75 13.18
C LEU A 78 9.31 -3.85 14.37
N ALA A 79 10.47 -4.05 15.00
CA ALA A 79 10.98 -3.20 16.07
C ALA A 79 11.12 -1.72 15.63
N HIS A 80 11.54 -1.48 14.40
CA HIS A 80 11.56 -0.12 13.84
C HIS A 80 10.16 0.53 13.82
N LYS A 81 9.08 -0.25 13.65
CA LYS A 81 7.70 0.28 13.60
C LYS A 81 7.21 0.57 15.00
N GLU A 82 7.57 -0.25 15.99
CA GLU A 82 7.33 0.07 17.40
C GLU A 82 7.95 1.42 17.77
N GLY A 83 9.21 1.65 17.38
CA GLY A 83 9.89 2.92 17.59
C GLY A 83 9.22 4.11 16.89
N LEU A 84 8.66 3.91 15.69
CA LEU A 84 7.88 4.92 14.99
C LEU A 84 6.54 5.20 15.71
N LEU A 85 5.80 4.16 16.07
CA LEU A 85 4.50 4.26 16.75
C LEU A 85 4.62 4.98 18.09
N ALA A 86 5.69 4.75 18.83
CA ALA A 86 5.97 5.44 20.09
C ALA A 86 6.16 6.96 19.93
N ARG A 87 6.45 7.44 18.71
CA ARG A 87 6.66 8.86 18.39
C ARG A 87 5.44 9.51 17.74
N LEU A 88 4.43 8.73 17.35
CA LEU A 88 3.21 9.23 16.74
C LEU A 88 2.18 9.60 17.82
N PRO A 89 1.31 10.59 17.56
CA PRO A 89 0.14 10.80 18.39
C PRO A 89 -0.74 9.55 18.46
N PRO A 90 -1.58 9.41 19.50
CA PRO A 90 -2.50 8.28 19.62
C PRO A 90 -3.33 8.09 18.35
N LEU A 91 -3.29 6.88 17.80
CA LEU A 91 -4.06 6.47 16.63
C LEU A 91 -5.43 5.96 17.08
N ASN A 92 -6.46 6.22 16.29
CA ASN A 92 -7.83 5.77 16.56
C ASN A 92 -8.15 4.39 15.94
N PHE A 93 -7.11 3.59 15.69
CA PHE A 93 -7.20 2.24 15.15
C PHE A 93 -6.09 1.36 15.76
N VAL A 94 -6.30 0.05 15.74
CA VAL A 94 -5.37 -0.91 16.33
C VAL A 94 -4.23 -1.20 15.35
N ILE A 95 -2.99 -1.18 15.83
CA ILE A 95 -1.84 -1.69 15.09
C ILE A 95 -1.45 -3.05 15.64
N LYS A 96 -1.27 -4.04 14.76
CA LYS A 96 -0.69 -5.34 15.10
C LYS A 96 0.60 -5.54 14.30
N LEU A 97 1.67 -5.89 14.98
CA LEU A 97 2.92 -6.30 14.36
C LEU A 97 3.04 -7.81 14.53
N VAL A 98 3.21 -8.54 13.43
CA VAL A 98 3.24 -10.01 13.43
C VAL A 98 4.53 -10.46 12.77
N GLU A 99 5.39 -11.09 13.56
CA GLU A 99 6.57 -11.80 13.07
C GLU A 99 6.14 -13.17 12.54
N VAL A 100 6.71 -13.56 11.41
CA VAL A 100 6.44 -14.86 10.78
C VAL A 100 7.73 -15.54 10.37
N GLY A 101 7.79 -16.85 10.58
CA GLY A 101 8.91 -17.68 10.17
C GLY A 101 9.04 -17.79 8.64
N ALA A 102 10.24 -18.11 8.17
CA ALA A 102 10.46 -18.36 6.74
C ALA A 102 9.63 -19.57 6.28
N GLY A 103 8.75 -19.36 5.30
CA GLY A 103 7.89 -20.41 4.75
C GLY A 103 6.65 -20.72 5.59
N GLU A 104 6.40 -19.99 6.68
CA GLU A 104 5.14 -20.12 7.41
C GLU A 104 3.94 -19.67 6.57
N PRO A 105 2.81 -20.39 6.62
CA PRO A 105 1.64 -20.07 5.80
C PRO A 105 0.97 -18.79 6.28
N LEU A 106 0.97 -17.78 5.41
CA LEU A 106 0.30 -16.50 5.65
C LEU A 106 -1.20 -16.51 5.29
N ASP A 107 -1.65 -17.56 4.59
CA ASP A 107 -3.01 -17.71 4.10
C ASP A 107 -4.07 -17.61 5.21
N GLY A 108 -3.76 -18.11 6.41
CA GLY A 108 -4.67 -18.04 7.56
C GLY A 108 -4.94 -16.60 8.02
N LEU A 109 -3.94 -15.71 7.91
CA LEU A 109 -4.13 -14.29 8.20
C LEU A 109 -5.07 -13.65 7.18
N VAL A 110 -4.93 -13.99 5.89
CA VAL A 110 -5.82 -13.48 4.83
C VAL A 110 -7.24 -14.01 5.00
N ALA A 111 -7.40 -15.31 5.22
CA ALA A 111 -8.70 -15.97 5.32
C ALA A 111 -9.51 -15.55 6.56
N GLY A 112 -8.82 -15.12 7.63
CA GLY A 112 -9.45 -14.66 8.88
C GLY A 112 -9.96 -13.22 8.85
N LEU A 113 -9.69 -12.45 7.79
CA LEU A 113 -10.08 -11.05 7.71
C LEU A 113 -11.58 -10.88 7.41
N PRO A 114 -12.22 -9.81 7.93
CA PRO A 114 -13.60 -9.50 7.58
C PRO A 114 -13.75 -9.15 6.09
N ALA A 115 -14.97 -9.30 5.59
CA ALA A 115 -15.31 -8.87 4.24
C ALA A 115 -14.95 -7.39 4.00
N GLY A 116 -14.54 -7.08 2.77
CA GLY A 116 -14.11 -5.73 2.41
C GLY A 116 -12.73 -5.34 2.91
N SER A 117 -11.98 -6.22 3.58
CA SER A 117 -10.63 -5.85 4.06
C SER A 117 -9.70 -5.48 2.91
N LEU A 118 -8.74 -4.60 3.18
CA LEU A 118 -7.65 -4.29 2.27
C LEU A 118 -6.46 -5.20 2.57
N ILE A 119 -6.04 -6.01 1.60
CA ILE A 119 -4.86 -6.88 1.69
C ILE A 119 -3.80 -6.37 0.71
N VAL A 120 -2.62 -6.08 1.23
CA VAL A 120 -1.53 -5.42 0.50
C VAL A 120 -0.31 -6.33 0.44
N ASN A 121 0.22 -6.59 -0.75
CA ASN A 121 1.58 -7.08 -0.91
C ASN A 121 2.53 -5.87 -0.95
N ALA A 122 3.23 -5.63 0.16
CA ALA A 122 4.29 -4.63 0.29
C ALA A 122 5.68 -5.27 0.36
N THR A 123 5.81 -6.52 -0.05
CA THR A 123 7.09 -7.22 -0.21
C THR A 123 7.65 -7.00 -1.61
N GLY A 124 8.90 -7.41 -1.84
CA GLY A 124 9.47 -7.49 -3.18
C GLY A 124 9.06 -8.75 -3.96
N MET A 125 8.28 -9.67 -3.39
CA MET A 125 7.85 -10.89 -4.09
C MET A 125 6.86 -10.56 -5.20
N GLY A 126 7.06 -11.13 -6.38
CA GLY A 126 6.35 -10.83 -7.62
C GLY A 126 7.04 -9.77 -8.49
N LYS A 127 8.16 -9.20 -8.02
CA LYS A 127 8.97 -8.21 -8.77
C LYS A 127 10.48 -8.40 -8.58
N ASP A 128 10.96 -8.22 -7.36
CA ASP A 128 12.37 -8.30 -7.00
C ASP A 128 12.76 -9.74 -6.61
N LEU A 129 11.81 -10.48 -6.04
CA LEU A 129 11.87 -11.92 -5.81
C LEU A 129 10.73 -12.61 -6.58
N PRO A 130 10.93 -13.83 -7.10
CA PRO A 130 9.86 -14.57 -7.77
C PRO A 130 8.75 -14.97 -6.79
N GLY A 131 7.56 -15.23 -7.34
CA GLY A 131 6.45 -15.81 -6.59
C GLY A 131 5.59 -14.82 -5.80
N SER A 132 4.91 -15.32 -4.75
CA SER A 132 3.94 -14.60 -3.92
C SER A 132 4.21 -14.86 -2.44
N PRO A 133 3.91 -13.92 -1.53
CA PRO A 133 3.95 -14.19 -0.10
C PRO A 133 2.85 -15.18 0.35
N LEU A 134 1.89 -15.51 -0.52
CA LEU A 134 0.77 -16.40 -0.23
C LEU A 134 0.87 -17.70 -1.02
N SER A 135 0.30 -18.76 -0.47
CA SER A 135 0.21 -20.04 -1.17
C SER A 135 -0.87 -20.01 -2.25
N GLU A 136 -0.81 -20.98 -3.16
CA GLU A 136 -1.83 -21.18 -4.19
C GLU A 136 -3.24 -21.46 -3.63
N ALA A 137 -3.33 -21.93 -2.39
CA ALA A 137 -4.58 -22.31 -1.73
C ALA A 137 -5.28 -21.13 -1.02
N VAL A 138 -4.69 -19.94 -1.02
CA VAL A 138 -5.20 -18.80 -0.24
C VAL A 138 -6.67 -18.51 -0.55
N GLN A 139 -7.46 -18.27 0.49
CA GLN A 139 -8.87 -17.90 0.38
C GLN A 139 -9.03 -16.43 0.74
N TRP A 140 -9.35 -15.60 -0.26
CA TRP A 140 -9.54 -14.16 -0.06
C TRP A 140 -10.86 -13.87 0.67
N PRO A 141 -10.96 -12.86 1.53
CA PRO A 141 -12.26 -12.44 2.07
C PRO A 141 -13.22 -12.00 0.97
N LEU A 142 -14.53 -12.10 1.22
CA LEU A 142 -15.53 -11.53 0.31
C LEU A 142 -15.33 -10.02 0.18
N GLU A 143 -15.51 -9.51 -1.03
CA GLU A 143 -15.46 -8.08 -1.36
C GLU A 143 -14.13 -7.39 -1.01
N ALA A 144 -13.06 -8.17 -0.80
CA ALA A 144 -11.77 -7.65 -0.41
C ALA A 144 -11.16 -6.77 -1.50
N ALA A 145 -10.45 -5.74 -1.07
CA ALA A 145 -9.54 -4.98 -1.92
C ALA A 145 -8.16 -5.63 -1.83
N VAL A 146 -7.59 -6.01 -2.97
CA VAL A 146 -6.28 -6.65 -3.05
C VAL A 146 -5.34 -5.74 -3.81
N TRP A 147 -4.28 -5.30 -3.15
CA TRP A 147 -3.33 -4.35 -3.71
C TRP A 147 -1.92 -4.94 -3.78
N GLU A 148 -1.43 -5.11 -4.99
CA GLU A 148 -0.03 -5.40 -5.25
C GLU A 148 0.72 -4.07 -5.36
N LEU A 149 1.61 -3.73 -4.41
CA LEU A 149 2.38 -2.48 -4.51
C LEU A 149 3.44 -2.55 -5.61
N ASN A 150 3.78 -3.75 -6.07
CA ASN A 150 4.60 -3.93 -7.25
C ASN A 150 3.83 -3.52 -8.51
N TYR A 151 4.53 -2.94 -9.48
CA TYR A 151 3.96 -2.39 -10.72
C TYR A 151 4.53 -3.04 -11.99
N ARG A 152 5.46 -3.99 -11.82
CA ARG A 152 6.13 -4.75 -12.87
C ARG A 152 6.57 -6.11 -12.31
N GLY A 153 6.92 -7.03 -13.20
CA GLY A 153 7.34 -8.38 -12.83
C GLY A 153 6.21 -9.39 -13.03
N GLU A 154 6.29 -10.50 -12.30
CA GLU A 154 5.34 -11.61 -12.38
C GLU A 154 3.99 -11.28 -11.71
N LEU A 155 3.98 -10.45 -10.67
CA LEU A 155 2.78 -10.03 -9.94
C LEU A 155 1.88 -11.22 -9.52
N LEU A 156 2.49 -12.35 -9.13
CA LEU A 156 1.77 -13.61 -8.86
C LEU A 156 0.67 -13.45 -7.80
N PHE A 157 0.89 -12.64 -6.78
CA PHE A 157 -0.12 -12.29 -5.77
C PHE A 157 -1.41 -11.74 -6.39
N LEU A 158 -1.30 -10.87 -7.39
CA LEU A 158 -2.45 -10.30 -8.10
C LEU A 158 -3.13 -11.35 -9.01
N HIS A 159 -2.35 -12.22 -9.66
CA HIS A 159 -2.88 -13.35 -10.43
C HIS A 159 -3.64 -14.35 -9.55
N GLN A 160 -3.13 -14.66 -8.36
CA GLN A 160 -3.79 -15.52 -7.37
C GLN A 160 -5.16 -14.95 -6.96
N ALA A 161 -5.23 -13.63 -6.72
CA ALA A 161 -6.49 -12.94 -6.45
C ALA A 161 -7.42 -12.92 -7.67
N GLY A 162 -6.89 -12.72 -8.87
CA GLY A 162 -7.61 -12.75 -10.15
C GLY A 162 -8.47 -14.01 -10.34
N ARG A 163 -7.98 -15.17 -9.91
CA ARG A 163 -8.71 -16.45 -9.99
C ARG A 163 -9.98 -16.49 -9.14
N GLN A 164 -10.07 -15.66 -8.11
CA GLN A 164 -11.22 -15.58 -7.20
C GLN A 164 -12.00 -14.26 -7.34
N MET A 165 -11.60 -13.39 -8.29
CA MET A 165 -12.15 -12.04 -8.41
C MET A 165 -13.68 -12.03 -8.57
N ASN A 166 -14.21 -12.84 -9.48
CA ASN A 166 -15.65 -12.87 -9.74
C ASN A 166 -16.44 -13.58 -8.64
N THR A 167 -15.94 -14.71 -8.14
CA THR A 167 -16.64 -15.52 -7.14
C THR A 167 -16.68 -14.86 -5.76
N ARG A 168 -15.68 -14.03 -5.45
CA ARG A 168 -15.57 -13.30 -4.18
C ARG A 168 -15.75 -11.79 -4.30
N ARG A 169 -16.04 -11.26 -5.49
CA ARG A 169 -16.23 -9.83 -5.77
C ARG A 169 -15.02 -8.97 -5.38
N LEU A 170 -13.82 -9.46 -5.67
CA LEU A 170 -12.58 -8.76 -5.30
C LEU A 170 -12.37 -7.52 -6.17
N GLN A 171 -11.82 -6.48 -5.57
CA GLN A 171 -11.24 -5.34 -6.28
C GLN A 171 -9.74 -5.53 -6.33
N LEU A 172 -9.13 -5.38 -7.50
CA LEU A 172 -7.70 -5.63 -7.71
C LEU A 172 -7.01 -4.36 -8.21
N GLN A 173 -5.83 -4.06 -7.67
CA GLN A 173 -5.01 -2.92 -8.09
C GLN A 173 -3.54 -3.31 -8.09
N ASP A 174 -2.83 -2.89 -9.13
CA ASP A 174 -1.36 -2.95 -9.20
C ASP A 174 -0.72 -1.68 -8.64
N GLY A 175 0.60 -1.67 -8.54
CA GLY A 175 1.35 -0.55 -8.00
C GLY A 175 1.54 0.62 -8.97
N TRP A 176 0.99 0.57 -10.18
CA TRP A 176 1.35 1.53 -11.24
C TRP A 176 0.97 2.96 -10.86
N THR A 177 -0.26 3.17 -10.38
CA THR A 177 -0.72 4.48 -9.95
C THR A 177 0.13 5.03 -8.80
N LEU A 178 0.50 4.17 -7.84
CA LEU A 178 1.39 4.56 -6.74
C LEU A 178 2.79 4.94 -7.24
N PHE A 179 3.34 4.17 -8.18
CA PHE A 179 4.62 4.46 -8.81
C PHE A 179 4.62 5.81 -9.54
N CYS A 180 3.60 6.07 -10.37
CA CYS A 180 3.45 7.34 -11.06
C CYS A 180 3.25 8.49 -10.08
N ALA A 181 2.45 8.31 -9.03
CA ALA A 181 2.22 9.33 -8.01
C ALA A 181 3.53 9.67 -7.27
N GLY A 182 4.34 8.68 -6.91
CA GLY A 182 5.66 8.91 -6.27
C GLY A 182 6.59 9.77 -7.11
N TRP A 183 6.64 9.51 -8.42
CA TRP A 183 7.43 10.32 -9.35
C TRP A 183 6.85 11.71 -9.56
N ALA A 184 5.53 11.82 -9.80
CA ALA A 184 4.86 13.10 -9.98
C ALA A 184 5.04 14.00 -8.75
N ALA A 185 4.89 13.44 -7.54
CA ALA A 185 5.12 14.16 -6.29
C ALA A 185 6.58 14.65 -6.19
N SER A 186 7.55 13.75 -6.41
CA SER A 186 8.99 14.09 -6.36
C SER A 186 9.36 15.19 -7.36
N VAL A 187 8.99 15.02 -8.63
CA VAL A 187 9.27 15.97 -9.72
C VAL A 187 8.56 17.30 -9.42
N GLY A 188 7.32 17.26 -8.94
CA GLY A 188 6.58 18.44 -8.54
C GLY A 188 7.28 19.24 -7.44
N ARG A 189 7.87 18.59 -6.42
CA ARG A 189 8.68 19.29 -5.40
C ARG A 189 9.96 19.89 -5.98
N VAL A 190 10.61 19.23 -6.94
CA VAL A 190 11.84 19.73 -7.56
C VAL A 190 11.57 20.97 -8.42
N PHE A 191 10.51 20.94 -9.24
CA PHE A 191 10.18 22.03 -10.18
C PHE A 191 9.19 23.05 -9.63
N ASP A 192 8.74 22.88 -8.38
CA ASP A 192 7.72 23.71 -7.75
C ASP A 192 6.41 23.77 -8.56
N GLN A 193 5.91 22.58 -8.93
CA GLN A 193 4.69 22.41 -9.73
C GLN A 193 3.77 21.35 -9.10
N PRO A 194 2.45 21.59 -9.02
CA PRO A 194 1.50 20.63 -8.44
C PRO A 194 1.12 19.54 -9.47
N LEU A 195 1.93 18.48 -9.56
CA LEU A 195 1.72 17.40 -10.55
C LEU A 195 0.75 16.30 -10.11
N LEU A 196 0.29 16.29 -8.85
CA LEU A 196 -0.69 15.34 -8.31
C LEU A 196 -2.16 15.79 -8.46
N GLY A 197 -2.41 16.94 -9.08
CA GLY A 197 -3.76 17.45 -9.36
C GLY A 197 -4.28 17.02 -10.74
N ASP A 198 -5.02 17.90 -11.40
CA ASP A 198 -5.60 17.71 -12.74
C ASP A 198 -4.67 17.04 -13.78
N PRO A 199 -3.37 17.37 -13.90
CA PRO A 199 -2.51 16.72 -14.90
C PRO A 199 -2.20 15.25 -14.60
N PHE A 200 -2.39 14.78 -13.37
CA PHE A 200 -1.86 13.49 -12.91
C PHE A 200 -2.37 12.30 -13.72
N ALA A 201 -3.69 12.23 -13.96
CA ALA A 201 -4.29 11.12 -14.70
C ALA A 201 -3.70 11.01 -16.11
N THR A 202 -3.55 12.15 -16.80
CA THR A 202 -2.95 12.20 -18.14
C THR A 202 -1.48 11.75 -18.12
N LEU A 203 -0.70 12.19 -17.13
CA LEU A 203 0.70 11.78 -16.97
C LEU A 203 0.83 10.27 -16.70
N CYS A 204 -0.05 9.72 -15.86
CA CYS A 204 -0.08 8.30 -15.52
C CYS A 204 -0.39 7.43 -16.75
N ASP A 205 -1.36 7.85 -17.56
CA ASP A 205 -1.75 7.15 -18.80
C ASP A 205 -0.64 7.19 -19.85
N LEU A 206 -0.05 8.38 -20.07
CA LEU A 206 1.09 8.53 -20.98
C LEU A 206 2.25 7.63 -20.59
N ALA A 207 2.60 7.60 -19.29
CA ALA A 207 3.65 6.72 -18.79
C ALA A 207 3.33 5.24 -19.04
N ARG A 208 2.07 4.82 -18.86
CA ARG A 208 1.64 3.44 -19.09
C ARG A 208 1.82 3.03 -20.56
N THR A 209 1.48 3.91 -21.49
CA THR A 209 1.64 3.63 -22.94
C THR A 209 3.11 3.58 -23.38
N ALA A 210 4.00 4.32 -22.70
CA ALA A 210 5.42 4.36 -23.06
C ALA A 210 6.19 3.08 -22.69
N VAL A 211 5.73 2.36 -21.65
CA VAL A 211 6.38 1.11 -21.18
C VAL A 211 5.90 -0.14 -21.93
N VAL A 212 4.78 -0.04 -22.66
CA VAL A 212 4.21 -1.13 -23.47
C VAL A 212 4.84 -1.19 -24.89
N ARG A 213 5.85 -0.36 -25.18
CA ARG A 213 6.65 -0.40 -26.42
C ARG A 213 7.98 -1.09 -26.19
#